data_AF-A0A3C1DD99-F1
#
_entry.id   AF-A0A3C1DD99-F1
#
_cell.length_a   1.000
_cell.length_b   1.000
_cell.length_c   1.000
_cell.angle_alpha   90.00
_cell.angle_beta   90.00
_cell.angle_gamma   90.00
#
_symmetry.space_group_name_H-M   'P 1'
#
loop_
_entity.id
_entity.type
_entity.pdbx_description
1 polymer ?
#
loop_
_entity_poly.entity_id
_entity_poly.type
_entity_poly.pdbx_seq_one_letter_code
_entity_poly.pdbx_strand_id
1 'polypeptide(L)'
;MGLRLARERGLQVLPCLAALQFHVRPLSSSSGSLPLQSAPRCRYSSEPWCLRAASAHACACGRLLFHPKPRYATIRSGSQQAAKLTRTIDAQLQRSAKSERGGATMTSTRTIEIACPRCHVTDSAEIWTSVNAREDPDAAQWLIDGFLFEHTCGSCGNVMMLNHDCLYHDPDRKVLVQLVAAPARMNEAKEALQPYVQRGYEARVVGSRYALREKAAIVRDGLDDHAVELLKFLVFNRFVGEGGLHSSAVAYYGARTEDGAIVIEFVGDGEPRETEVPADLYASAAGQLEGLVLEDADPLCVDRAWAAHAYEAISA
;
A
#
# COMPACT_ATOMS: atom_id res chain seq x y z
N MET A 1 14.75 21.00 12.78
CA MET A 1 15.99 21.00 13.61
C MET A 1 16.95 19.87 13.24
N GLY A 2 16.49 18.73 12.71
CA GLY A 2 17.36 17.59 12.33
C GLY A 2 18.34 17.83 11.17
N LEU A 3 17.98 18.62 10.15
CA LEU A 3 18.84 18.85 8.97
C LEU A 3 20.06 19.76 9.23
N ARG A 4 20.04 20.61 10.27
CA ARG A 4 21.23 21.42 10.64
C ARG A 4 22.30 20.56 11.31
N LEU A 5 21.90 19.58 12.13
CA LEU A 5 22.82 18.68 12.83
C LEU A 5 23.48 17.65 11.90
N ALA A 6 22.79 17.22 10.84
CA ALA A 6 23.36 16.32 9.82
C ALA A 6 24.54 16.97 9.05
N ARG A 7 24.51 18.30 8.87
CA ARG A 7 25.54 19.03 8.13
C ARG A 7 26.81 19.30 8.95
N GLU A 8 26.70 19.36 10.28
CA GLU A 8 27.82 19.66 11.19
C GLU A 8 28.67 18.43 11.55
N ARG A 9 28.17 17.21 11.30
CA ARG A 9 28.86 15.95 11.64
C ARG A 9 29.61 15.27 10.49
N GLY A 10 29.66 15.86 9.29
CA GLY A 10 30.39 15.27 8.15
C GLY A 10 29.85 13.89 7.71
N LEU A 11 28.64 13.52 8.13
CA LEU A 11 27.97 12.28 7.77
C LEU A 11 27.56 12.32 6.29
N GLN A 12 28.35 11.68 5.43
CA GLN A 12 28.00 11.42 4.04
C GLN A 12 26.93 10.31 3.96
N VAL A 13 25.69 10.59 4.38
CA VAL A 13 24.58 9.64 4.24
C VAL A 13 24.06 9.65 2.79
N LEU A 14 24.95 9.38 1.82
CA LEU A 14 24.80 9.42 0.35
C LEU A 14 25.34 10.71 -0.31
N PRO A 15 26.62 10.72 -0.76
CA PRO A 15 27.11 11.74 -1.70
C PRO A 15 26.26 11.84 -2.98
N CYS A 16 25.60 10.74 -3.37
CA CYS A 16 24.73 10.67 -4.55
C CYS A 16 23.39 11.40 -4.39
N LEU A 17 22.77 11.43 -3.19
CA LEU A 17 21.54 12.20 -2.98
C LEU A 17 21.78 13.70 -3.20
N ALA A 18 22.94 14.23 -2.81
CA ALA A 18 23.29 15.64 -3.00
C ALA A 18 23.53 16.02 -4.47
N ALA A 19 23.89 15.06 -5.32
CA ALA A 19 24.25 15.27 -6.73
C ALA A 19 23.10 15.06 -7.73
N LEU A 20 22.02 14.40 -7.32
CA LEU A 20 20.88 14.07 -8.18
C LEU A 20 19.82 15.19 -8.15
N GLN A 21 19.51 15.76 -9.32
CA GLN A 21 18.43 16.74 -9.48
C GLN A 21 17.06 16.02 -9.50
N PHE A 22 16.51 15.75 -8.32
CA PHE A 22 15.13 15.27 -8.23
C PHE A 22 14.15 16.37 -8.58
N HIS A 23 13.26 16.09 -9.53
CA HIS A 23 12.19 17.01 -9.87
C HIS A 23 10.89 16.46 -9.30
N VAL A 24 10.39 17.11 -8.24
CA VAL A 24 9.02 16.86 -7.79
C VAL A 24 8.07 17.41 -8.84
N ARG A 25 7.27 16.55 -9.44
CA ARG A 25 6.29 16.95 -10.46
C ARG A 25 4.88 16.77 -9.90
N PRO A 26 3.90 17.56 -10.36
CA PRO A 26 2.50 17.23 -10.13
C PRO A 26 2.26 15.81 -10.63
N LEU A 27 1.43 15.04 -9.92
CA LEU A 27 0.97 13.76 -10.44
C LEU A 27 0.33 14.03 -11.81
N SER A 28 0.89 13.48 -12.89
CA SER A 28 0.45 13.88 -14.22
C SER A 28 -1.00 13.42 -14.42
N SER A 29 -1.94 14.36 -14.49
CA SER A 29 -3.21 14.11 -15.17
C SER A 29 -2.88 14.04 -16.65
N SER A 30 -3.10 12.89 -17.29
CA SER A 30 -3.01 12.80 -18.74
C SER A 30 -4.18 13.59 -19.34
N SER A 31 -4.02 14.91 -19.44
CA SER A 31 -4.82 15.83 -20.25
C SER A 31 -4.03 16.19 -21.52
N GLY A 32 -3.45 15.17 -22.15
CA GLY A 32 -2.88 15.28 -23.49
C GLY A 32 -3.79 14.54 -24.45
N SER A 33 -4.59 15.27 -25.24
CA SER A 33 -5.30 14.70 -26.38
C SER A 33 -4.29 14.21 -27.42
N LEU A 34 -3.91 12.93 -27.32
CA LEU A 34 -3.28 12.21 -28.43
C LEU A 34 -4.33 12.01 -29.53
N PRO A 35 -4.03 12.35 -30.80
CA PRO A 35 -4.96 12.13 -31.89
C PRO A 35 -5.26 10.63 -32.01
N LEU A 36 -6.55 10.29 -32.03
CA LEU A 36 -7.04 8.94 -32.32
C LEU A 36 -6.54 8.52 -33.70
N GLN A 37 -5.44 7.78 -33.76
CA GLN A 37 -5.21 6.77 -34.77
C GLN A 37 -4.06 5.84 -34.35
N SER A 38 -4.41 4.55 -34.19
CA SER A 38 -3.54 3.37 -34.02
C SER A 38 -2.89 3.09 -32.65
N ALA A 39 -3.68 3.03 -31.58
CA ALA A 39 -3.30 2.25 -30.39
C ALA A 39 -3.74 0.77 -30.56
N PRO A 40 -2.94 -0.23 -30.13
CA PRO A 40 -3.34 -1.64 -30.17
C PRO A 40 -4.58 -1.87 -29.30
N ARG A 41 -5.56 -2.63 -29.81
CA ARG A 41 -6.85 -2.87 -29.14
C ARG A 41 -6.64 -3.59 -27.81
N CYS A 42 -7.03 -2.94 -26.71
CA CYS A 42 -7.10 -3.54 -25.38
C CYS A 42 -8.01 -4.77 -25.38
N ARG A 43 -7.52 -5.89 -24.84
CA ARG A 43 -8.20 -7.21 -24.83
C ARG A 43 -9.55 -7.20 -24.09
N TYR A 44 -9.77 -6.23 -23.19
CA TYR A 44 -10.96 -6.14 -22.33
C TYR A 44 -11.96 -5.05 -22.78
N SER A 45 -11.78 -4.44 -23.97
CA SER A 45 -12.58 -3.30 -24.42
C SER A 45 -14.08 -3.58 -24.60
N SER A 46 -14.50 -4.85 -24.57
CA SER A 46 -15.90 -5.27 -24.70
C SER A 46 -16.57 -5.65 -23.37
N GLU A 47 -15.85 -5.59 -22.24
CA GLU A 47 -16.38 -5.98 -20.94
C GLU A 47 -17.27 -4.88 -20.31
N PRO A 48 -18.43 -5.22 -19.70
CA PRO A 48 -19.38 -4.23 -19.16
C PRO A 48 -18.85 -3.33 -18.03
N TRP A 49 -17.78 -3.71 -17.35
CA TRP A 49 -17.10 -2.86 -16.35
C TRP A 49 -16.16 -1.85 -17.01
N CYS A 50 -15.51 -2.21 -18.12
CA CYS A 50 -14.66 -1.33 -18.92
C CYS A 50 -15.47 -0.24 -19.63
N LEU A 51 -16.67 -0.57 -20.12
CA LEU A 51 -17.62 0.40 -20.70
C LEU A 51 -18.21 1.38 -19.68
N ARG A 52 -18.28 1.00 -18.39
CA ARG A 52 -18.67 1.90 -17.29
C ARG A 52 -17.51 2.78 -16.82
N ALA A 53 -16.28 2.30 -16.94
CA ALA A 53 -15.07 3.09 -16.72
C ALA A 53 -14.82 4.11 -17.85
N ALA A 54 -15.36 3.94 -19.05
CA ALA A 54 -15.13 4.87 -20.18
C ALA A 54 -15.64 6.31 -19.98
N SER A 55 -16.44 6.59 -18.94
CA SER A 55 -16.76 7.96 -18.48
C SER A 55 -15.76 8.55 -17.47
N ALA A 56 -14.74 7.80 -17.08
CA ALA A 56 -13.64 8.20 -16.21
C ALA A 56 -12.31 7.81 -16.87
N HIS A 57 -11.56 8.79 -17.37
CA HIS A 57 -10.28 8.67 -18.08
C HIS A 57 -9.29 7.66 -17.45
N ALA A 58 -9.42 6.37 -17.77
CA ALA A 58 -8.51 5.31 -17.34
C ALA A 58 -7.79 4.74 -18.56
N CYS A 59 -6.47 4.95 -18.63
CA CYS A 59 -5.58 4.31 -19.60
C CYS A 59 -4.36 3.73 -18.88
N ALA A 60 -4.20 2.41 -18.98
CA ALA A 60 -3.01 1.56 -19.01
C ALA A 60 -1.77 1.78 -18.12
N CYS A 61 -1.70 2.75 -17.20
CA CYS A 61 -0.44 3.05 -16.50
C CYS A 61 -0.37 2.70 -15.01
N GLY A 62 -1.40 2.10 -14.40
CA GLY A 62 -1.36 1.77 -12.96
C GLY A 62 -1.15 2.98 -12.03
N ARG A 63 -1.36 4.21 -12.54
CA ARG A 63 -1.25 5.44 -11.74
C ARG A 63 -2.50 5.61 -10.89
N LEU A 64 -2.28 5.98 -9.62
CA LEU A 64 -3.31 6.32 -8.65
C LEU A 64 -4.23 7.44 -9.20
N LEU A 65 -5.40 7.05 -9.70
CA LEU A 65 -6.49 8.00 -9.95
C LEU A 65 -7.14 8.33 -8.61
N PHE A 66 -6.60 9.32 -7.90
CA PHE A 66 -7.27 9.85 -6.72
C PHE A 66 -8.55 10.57 -7.13
N HIS A 67 -9.69 9.94 -6.86
CA HIS A 67 -10.99 10.61 -6.91
C HIS A 67 -11.08 11.74 -5.87
N PRO A 68 -11.84 12.82 -6.14
CA PRO A 68 -12.04 13.92 -5.19
C PRO A 68 -12.62 13.39 -3.87
N LYS A 69 -11.97 13.73 -2.75
CA LYS A 69 -12.32 13.41 -1.33
C LYS A 69 -13.42 12.34 -1.17
N PRO A 70 -13.06 11.05 -1.03
CA PRO A 70 -14.05 10.00 -0.84
C PRO A 70 -14.88 10.25 0.43
N ARG A 71 -16.20 10.06 0.32
CA ARG A 71 -17.09 10.06 1.49
C ARG A 71 -17.05 8.67 2.13
N TYR A 72 -16.68 8.61 3.41
CA TYR A 72 -16.60 7.37 4.17
C TYR A 72 -18.00 6.91 4.60
N ALA A 73 -18.28 5.61 4.48
CA ALA A 73 -19.48 5.01 5.03
C ALA A 73 -19.19 4.45 6.44
N THR A 74 -20.12 4.64 7.37
CA THR A 74 -20.00 4.05 8.72
C THR A 74 -20.45 2.60 8.68
N ILE A 75 -19.52 1.67 8.91
CA ILE A 75 -19.83 0.25 9.09
C ILE A 75 -20.43 0.06 10.49
N ARG A 76 -21.69 -0.40 10.58
CA ARG A 76 -22.26 -0.82 11.86
C ARG A 76 -21.61 -2.15 12.26
N SER A 77 -20.66 -2.14 13.21
CA SER A 77 -20.03 -3.37 13.67
C SER A 77 -20.28 -3.62 15.16
N GLY A 78 -20.71 -4.85 15.48
CA GLY A 78 -20.83 -5.37 16.84
C GLY A 78 -19.51 -5.97 17.34
N SER A 79 -19.34 -5.96 18.66
CA SER A 79 -18.12 -6.18 19.47
C SER A 79 -17.52 -7.60 19.49
N GLN A 80 -17.74 -8.46 18.50
CA GLN A 80 -17.30 -9.88 18.51
C GLN A 80 -16.04 -10.18 17.63
N GLN A 81 -15.21 -9.19 17.31
CA GLN A 81 -14.22 -9.28 16.23
C GLN A 81 -12.86 -9.92 16.61
N ALA A 82 -12.42 -9.84 17.87
CA ALA A 82 -11.09 -10.31 18.31
C ALA A 82 -10.91 -11.84 18.22
N ALA A 83 -11.77 -12.62 18.89
CA ALA A 83 -11.74 -14.08 18.80
C ALA A 83 -12.07 -14.62 17.39
N LYS A 84 -12.70 -13.79 16.55
CA LYS A 84 -12.99 -14.11 15.15
C LYS A 84 -11.77 -13.91 14.27
N LEU A 85 -10.96 -12.85 14.48
CA LEU A 85 -9.74 -12.59 13.70
C LEU A 85 -8.70 -13.71 13.89
N THR A 86 -8.38 -14.06 15.13
CA THR A 86 -7.44 -15.17 15.44
C THR A 86 -7.95 -16.50 14.86
N ARG A 87 -9.24 -16.82 15.03
CA ARG A 87 -9.83 -18.03 14.41
C ARG A 87 -9.89 -17.96 12.88
N THR A 88 -9.99 -16.78 12.30
CA THR A 88 -10.04 -16.58 10.84
C THR A 88 -8.65 -16.79 10.29
N ILE A 89 -7.64 -16.08 10.78
CA ILE A 89 -6.22 -16.25 10.41
C ILE A 89 -5.73 -17.69 10.68
N ASP A 90 -5.98 -18.25 11.87
CA ASP A 90 -5.60 -19.62 12.24
C ASP A 90 -6.32 -20.66 11.38
N ALA A 91 -7.65 -20.58 11.23
CA ALA A 91 -8.38 -21.54 10.40
C ALA A 91 -8.09 -21.36 8.90
N GLN A 92 -7.69 -20.17 8.45
CA GLN A 92 -7.31 -19.88 7.07
C GLN A 92 -5.92 -20.47 6.74
N LEU A 93 -4.97 -20.36 7.66
CA LEU A 93 -3.58 -20.75 7.39
C LEU A 93 -3.21 -22.14 7.92
N GLN A 94 -4.00 -22.74 8.83
CA GLN A 94 -3.94 -24.18 9.15
C GLN A 94 -4.41 -25.06 7.97
N ARG A 95 -5.30 -24.54 7.10
CA ARG A 95 -5.70 -25.22 5.85
C ARG A 95 -4.56 -25.24 4.83
N SER A 96 -3.81 -24.14 4.71
CA SER A 96 -2.59 -24.05 3.90
C SER A 96 -1.49 -25.04 4.31
N ALA A 97 -1.38 -25.40 5.60
CA ALA A 97 -0.40 -26.39 6.07
C ALA A 97 -0.78 -27.85 5.76
N LYS A 98 -2.07 -28.15 5.55
CA LYS A 98 -2.57 -29.50 5.23
C LYS A 98 -2.58 -29.81 3.74
N SER A 99 -2.35 -28.82 2.88
CA SER A 99 -2.32 -28.94 1.43
C SER A 99 -0.88 -28.87 0.89
N GLU A 100 -0.09 -29.91 1.11
CA GLU A 100 1.01 -30.23 0.17
C GLU A 100 0.48 -30.93 -1.10
N ARG A 101 -0.83 -31.21 -1.17
CA ARG A 101 -1.55 -31.72 -2.35
C ARG A 101 -2.96 -31.09 -2.46
N GLY A 102 -3.03 -29.81 -2.83
CA GLY A 102 -4.25 -29.13 -3.30
C GLY A 102 -5.19 -28.50 -2.25
N GLY A 103 -5.30 -27.16 -2.26
CA GLY A 103 -6.27 -26.35 -1.49
C GLY A 103 -5.65 -25.45 -0.41
N ALA A 104 -4.94 -24.37 -0.73
CA ALA A 104 -5.47 -23.03 -1.03
C ALA A 104 -5.95 -22.21 0.21
N THR A 105 -5.33 -21.05 0.49
CA THR A 105 -5.88 -20.01 1.38
C THR A 105 -6.81 -19.15 0.54
N MET A 106 -8.12 -19.39 0.62
CA MET A 106 -9.06 -18.74 -0.30
C MET A 106 -9.13 -17.23 -0.10
N THR A 107 -9.08 -16.50 -1.20
CA THR A 107 -9.68 -15.17 -1.29
C THR A 107 -11.13 -15.27 -0.83
N SER A 108 -11.52 -14.42 0.13
CA SER A 108 -12.80 -14.54 0.81
C SER A 108 -13.47 -13.19 0.98
N THR A 109 -14.75 -13.15 0.61
CA THR A 109 -15.63 -12.00 0.79
C THR A 109 -16.73 -12.30 1.82
N ARG A 110 -17.39 -11.25 2.28
CA ARG A 110 -18.68 -11.37 2.97
C ARG A 110 -19.54 -10.13 2.71
N THR A 111 -20.85 -10.32 2.74
CA THR A 111 -21.81 -9.22 2.62
C THR A 111 -22.04 -8.52 3.95
N ILE A 112 -22.16 -7.21 3.93
CA ILE A 112 -22.56 -6.35 5.05
C ILE A 112 -23.62 -5.35 4.61
N GLU A 113 -24.40 -4.84 5.56
CA GLU A 113 -25.29 -3.71 5.32
C GLU A 113 -24.57 -2.41 5.66
N ILE A 114 -24.65 -1.43 4.76
CA ILE A 114 -24.09 -0.09 4.94
C ILE A 114 -25.15 0.98 4.63
N ALA A 115 -25.06 2.14 5.27
CA ALA A 115 -25.89 3.28 4.91
C ALA A 115 -25.11 4.22 3.99
N CYS A 116 -25.69 4.54 2.82
CA CYS A 116 -25.06 5.48 1.90
C CYS A 116 -25.00 6.91 2.52
N PRO A 117 -23.83 7.57 2.60
CA PRO A 117 -23.73 8.90 3.20
C PRO A 117 -24.31 10.01 2.30
N ARG A 118 -24.69 9.69 1.06
CA ARG A 118 -25.30 10.64 0.11
C ARG A 118 -26.83 10.58 0.10
N CYS A 119 -27.40 9.37 -0.01
CA CYS A 119 -28.86 9.20 -0.14
C CYS A 119 -29.50 8.53 1.09
N HIS A 120 -28.70 8.06 2.05
CA HIS A 120 -29.13 7.38 3.27
C HIS A 120 -29.86 6.05 3.07
N VAL A 121 -30.04 5.59 1.84
CA VAL A 121 -30.55 4.24 1.53
C VAL A 121 -29.53 3.22 2.02
N THR A 122 -30.04 2.20 2.72
CA THR A 122 -29.25 1.02 3.11
C THR A 122 -28.93 0.21 1.87
N ASP A 123 -27.67 -0.13 1.71
CA ASP A 123 -27.16 -0.92 0.61
C ASP A 123 -26.45 -2.18 1.13
N SER A 124 -26.42 -3.21 0.30
CA SER A 124 -25.75 -4.48 0.58
C SER A 124 -24.38 -4.45 -0.09
N ALA A 125 -23.33 -4.35 0.70
CA ALA A 125 -21.96 -4.23 0.23
C ALA A 125 -21.18 -5.53 0.43
N GLU A 126 -20.45 -5.96 -0.60
CA GLU A 126 -19.48 -7.03 -0.48
C GLU A 126 -18.14 -6.48 0.01
N ILE A 127 -17.59 -7.06 1.08
CA ILE A 127 -16.28 -6.68 1.62
C ILE A 127 -15.30 -7.85 1.57
N TRP A 128 -14.06 -7.55 1.22
CA TRP A 128 -12.95 -8.50 1.20
C TRP A 128 -12.39 -8.70 2.60
N THR A 129 -12.39 -9.94 3.09
CA THR A 129 -11.79 -10.32 4.37
C THR A 129 -10.39 -10.90 4.21
N SER A 130 -10.12 -11.51 3.06
CA SER A 130 -8.79 -11.95 2.66
C SER A 130 -8.64 -11.91 1.14
N VAL A 131 -7.42 -11.64 0.68
CA VAL A 131 -6.98 -11.69 -0.71
C VAL A 131 -5.75 -12.58 -0.80
N ASN A 132 -5.81 -13.63 -1.61
CA ASN A 132 -4.66 -14.47 -1.92
C ASN A 132 -4.18 -14.20 -3.34
N ALA A 133 -2.93 -13.73 -3.45
CA ALA A 133 -2.35 -13.28 -4.72
C ALA A 133 -2.18 -14.38 -5.78
N ARG A 134 -2.02 -15.64 -5.36
CA ARG A 134 -1.91 -16.78 -6.28
C ARG A 134 -3.27 -17.27 -6.76
N GLU A 135 -4.26 -17.26 -5.88
CA GLU A 135 -5.58 -17.83 -6.17
C GLU A 135 -6.50 -16.85 -6.88
N ASP A 136 -6.40 -15.56 -6.52
CA ASP A 136 -7.17 -14.48 -7.13
C ASP A 136 -6.23 -13.30 -7.45
N PRO A 137 -5.44 -13.42 -8.53
CA PRO A 137 -4.53 -12.36 -8.96
C PRO A 137 -5.27 -11.08 -9.36
N ASP A 138 -6.53 -11.18 -9.82
CA ASP A 138 -7.35 -10.03 -10.17
C ASP A 138 -7.73 -9.23 -8.92
N ALA A 139 -8.16 -9.89 -7.83
CA ALA A 139 -8.39 -9.23 -6.56
C ALA A 139 -7.12 -8.62 -5.95
N ALA A 140 -5.97 -9.29 -6.07
CA ALA A 140 -4.68 -8.71 -5.68
C ALA A 140 -4.33 -7.48 -6.52
N GLN A 141 -4.62 -7.49 -7.82
CA GLN A 141 -4.43 -6.33 -8.67
C GLN A 141 -5.40 -5.20 -8.32
N TRP A 142 -6.67 -5.48 -8.02
CA TRP A 142 -7.62 -4.48 -7.52
C TRP A 142 -7.20 -3.86 -6.18
N LEU A 143 -6.57 -4.64 -5.30
CA LEU A 143 -5.96 -4.12 -4.08
C LEU A 143 -4.87 -3.10 -4.41
N ILE A 144 -3.97 -3.46 -5.32
CA ILE A 144 -2.84 -2.62 -5.73
C ILE A 144 -3.30 -1.37 -6.49
N ASP A 145 -4.36 -1.47 -7.30
CA ASP A 145 -4.92 -0.34 -8.03
C ASP A 145 -5.76 0.58 -7.13
N GLY A 146 -6.14 0.12 -5.93
CA GLY A 146 -6.89 0.88 -4.93
C GLY A 146 -8.41 0.72 -5.00
N PHE A 147 -8.91 -0.13 -5.88
CA PHE A 147 -10.35 -0.36 -6.11
C PHE A 147 -10.98 -1.38 -5.16
N LEU A 148 -10.18 -2.25 -4.51
CA LEU A 148 -10.71 -3.35 -3.67
C LEU A 148 -11.69 -2.90 -2.58
N PHE A 149 -11.50 -1.69 -2.04
CA PHE A 149 -12.30 -1.15 -0.94
C PHE A 149 -13.42 -0.20 -1.41
N GLU A 150 -13.62 -0.06 -2.73
CA GLU A 150 -14.68 0.77 -3.28
C GLU A 150 -16.01 0.05 -3.32
N HIS A 151 -17.07 0.75 -2.91
CA HIS A 151 -18.45 0.32 -3.11
C HIS A 151 -19.23 1.43 -3.80
N THR A 152 -19.93 1.09 -4.88
CA THR A 152 -20.83 2.02 -5.58
C THR A 152 -22.26 1.80 -5.10
N CYS A 153 -22.87 2.83 -4.52
CA CYS A 153 -24.25 2.75 -4.04
C CYS A 153 -25.24 2.43 -5.18
N GLY A 154 -25.99 1.33 -5.06
CA GLY A 154 -26.94 0.89 -6.08
C GLY A 154 -28.11 1.85 -6.31
N SER A 155 -28.42 2.72 -5.35
CA SER A 155 -29.54 3.68 -5.44
C SER A 155 -29.16 5.01 -6.12
N CYS A 156 -27.98 5.57 -5.82
CA CYS A 156 -27.61 6.93 -6.27
C CYS A 156 -26.25 7.02 -6.98
N GLY A 157 -25.56 5.89 -7.17
CA GLY A 157 -24.26 5.83 -7.83
C GLY A 157 -23.11 6.45 -7.03
N ASN A 158 -23.31 6.80 -5.76
CA ASN A 158 -22.24 7.35 -4.93
C ASN A 158 -21.17 6.29 -4.63
N VAL A 159 -19.92 6.56 -4.99
CA VAL A 159 -18.77 5.73 -4.62
C VAL A 159 -18.36 6.03 -3.17
N MET A 160 -18.13 4.97 -2.41
CA MET A 160 -17.76 5.00 -0.99
C MET A 160 -16.52 4.13 -0.77
N MET A 161 -15.65 4.57 0.13
CA MET A 161 -14.54 3.75 0.61
C MET A 161 -14.96 3.03 1.88
N LEU A 162 -14.89 1.69 1.87
CA LEU A 162 -15.17 0.86 3.03
C LEU A 162 -13.87 0.53 3.76
N ASN A 163 -13.74 0.99 5.00
CA ASN A 163 -12.58 0.67 5.83
C ASN A 163 -12.89 -0.50 6.74
N HIS A 164 -12.33 -1.67 6.42
CA HIS A 164 -12.47 -2.90 7.19
C HIS A 164 -11.15 -3.68 7.19
N ASP A 165 -11.02 -4.63 8.12
CA ASP A 165 -9.86 -5.51 8.16
C ASP A 165 -9.79 -6.39 6.92
N CYS A 166 -8.59 -6.59 6.40
CA CYS A 166 -8.33 -7.46 5.26
C CYS A 166 -6.94 -8.08 5.39
N LEU A 167 -6.83 -9.39 5.19
CA LEU A 167 -5.55 -10.10 5.12
C LEU A 167 -5.11 -10.24 3.65
N TYR A 168 -3.94 -9.71 3.31
CA TYR A 168 -3.27 -10.05 2.05
C TYR A 168 -2.31 -11.21 2.29
N HIS A 169 -2.34 -12.21 1.40
CA HIS A 169 -1.47 -13.39 1.45
C HIS A 169 -0.84 -13.63 0.07
N ASP A 170 0.49 -13.60 0.01
CA ASP A 170 1.25 -14.11 -1.13
C ASP A 170 1.94 -15.42 -0.70
N PRO A 171 1.39 -16.59 -1.07
CA PRO A 171 1.95 -17.87 -0.66
C PRO A 171 3.29 -18.19 -1.35
N ASP A 172 3.55 -17.64 -2.54
CA ASP A 172 4.74 -17.95 -3.32
C ASP A 172 5.96 -17.20 -2.77
N ARG A 173 5.73 -15.99 -2.25
CA ARG A 173 6.75 -15.19 -1.55
C ARG A 173 6.73 -15.36 -0.03
N LYS A 174 5.79 -16.14 0.51
CA LYS A 174 5.53 -16.31 1.95
C LYS A 174 5.32 -14.97 2.68
N VAL A 175 4.50 -14.09 2.11
CA VAL A 175 4.19 -12.78 2.71
C VAL A 175 2.75 -12.75 3.25
N LEU A 176 2.58 -12.18 4.44
CA LEU A 176 1.28 -11.86 5.04
C LEU A 176 1.22 -10.38 5.43
N VAL A 177 0.17 -9.67 5.04
CA VAL A 177 -0.05 -8.28 5.46
C VAL A 177 -1.47 -8.14 6.00
N GLN A 178 -1.60 -7.90 7.29
CA GLN A 178 -2.89 -7.70 7.96
C GLN A 178 -3.22 -6.21 8.06
N LEU A 179 -4.27 -5.78 7.36
CA LEU A 179 -4.90 -4.49 7.61
C LEU A 179 -5.78 -4.56 8.85
N VAL A 180 -5.55 -3.66 9.80
CA VAL A 180 -6.39 -3.49 10.98
C VAL A 180 -7.06 -2.12 10.92
N ALA A 181 -8.38 -2.09 10.71
CA ALA A 181 -9.13 -0.83 10.60
C ALA A 181 -9.32 -0.12 11.96
N ALA A 182 -9.24 -0.87 13.06
CA ALA A 182 -9.38 -0.35 14.42
C ALA A 182 -8.03 -0.40 15.16
N PRO A 183 -7.36 0.75 15.40
CA PRO A 183 -6.01 0.79 16.00
C PRO A 183 -5.87 0.01 17.32
N ALA A 184 -6.92 -0.02 18.14
CA ALA A 184 -6.94 -0.77 19.39
C ALA A 184 -6.68 -2.29 19.23
N ARG A 185 -6.88 -2.85 18.02
CA ARG A 185 -6.68 -4.28 17.72
C ARG A 185 -5.33 -4.59 17.06
N MET A 186 -4.42 -3.62 16.96
CA MET A 186 -3.12 -3.85 16.32
C MET A 186 -2.28 -4.91 17.05
N ASN A 187 -2.24 -4.89 18.39
CA ASN A 187 -1.47 -5.87 19.16
C ASN A 187 -2.03 -7.29 19.01
N GLU A 188 -3.37 -7.44 19.02
CA GLU A 188 -4.02 -8.73 18.77
C GLU A 188 -3.65 -9.30 17.38
N ALA A 189 -3.62 -8.44 16.36
CA ALA A 189 -3.22 -8.84 15.02
C ALA A 189 -1.73 -9.27 14.96
N LYS A 190 -0.86 -8.57 15.69
CA LYS A 190 0.57 -8.93 15.79
C LYS A 190 0.75 -10.30 16.43
N GLU A 191 0.09 -10.55 17.56
CA GLU A 191 0.11 -11.86 18.23
C GLU A 191 -0.39 -12.98 17.31
N ALA A 192 -1.47 -12.74 16.57
CA ALA A 192 -2.03 -13.71 15.62
C ALA A 192 -1.07 -14.03 14.46
N LEU A 193 -0.14 -13.14 14.10
CA LEU A 193 0.82 -13.38 13.04
C LEU A 193 2.09 -14.12 13.49
N GLN A 194 2.39 -14.16 14.79
CA GLN A 194 3.62 -14.77 15.33
C GLN A 194 3.85 -16.23 14.92
N PRO A 195 2.84 -17.12 14.92
CA PRO A 195 3.04 -18.50 14.47
C PRO A 195 3.49 -18.61 13.00
N TYR A 196 3.17 -17.63 12.15
CA TYR A 196 3.58 -17.63 10.73
C TYR A 196 5.00 -17.10 10.56
N VAL A 197 5.37 -16.09 11.34
CA VAL A 197 6.76 -15.63 11.42
C VAL A 197 7.68 -16.80 11.78
N GLN A 198 7.29 -17.60 12.78
CA GLN A 198 8.02 -18.82 13.18
C GLN A 198 8.08 -19.88 12.06
N ARG A 199 7.15 -19.85 11.10
CA ARG A 199 7.11 -20.72 9.92
C ARG A 199 7.84 -20.11 8.71
N GLY A 200 8.54 -19.00 8.90
CA GLY A 200 9.32 -18.30 7.87
C GLY A 200 8.48 -17.44 6.93
N TYR A 201 7.32 -16.96 7.37
CA TYR A 201 6.60 -15.90 6.67
C TYR A 201 7.16 -14.53 7.04
N GLU A 202 7.24 -13.66 6.06
CA GLU A 202 7.39 -12.24 6.28
C GLU A 202 6.01 -11.63 6.55
N ALA A 203 5.80 -11.12 7.76
CA ALA A 203 4.50 -10.67 8.22
C ALA A 203 4.52 -9.17 8.54
N ARG A 204 3.41 -8.47 8.20
CA ARG A 204 3.22 -7.05 8.49
C ARG A 204 1.82 -6.77 9.03
N VAL A 205 1.71 -5.79 9.92
CA VAL A 205 0.44 -5.22 10.40
C VAL A 205 0.39 -3.76 9.99
N VAL A 206 -0.65 -3.38 9.26
CA VAL A 206 -0.84 -2.03 8.74
C VAL A 206 -2.16 -1.43 9.23
N GLY A 207 -2.14 -0.13 9.54
CA GLY A 207 -3.31 0.59 10.06
C GLY A 207 -4.18 1.25 8.99
N SER A 208 -3.84 1.13 7.70
CA SER A 208 -4.60 1.79 6.63
C SER A 208 -4.63 0.99 5.33
N ARG A 209 -5.72 1.12 4.57
CA ARG A 209 -5.86 0.52 3.23
C ARG A 209 -4.78 0.97 2.26
N TYR A 210 -4.27 2.20 2.41
CA TYR A 210 -3.17 2.71 1.59
C TYR A 210 -1.87 1.97 1.88
N ALA A 211 -1.56 1.72 3.15
CA ALA A 211 -0.40 0.92 3.53
C ALA A 211 -0.54 -0.56 3.10
N LEU A 212 -1.75 -1.14 3.15
CA LEU A 212 -1.98 -2.49 2.63
C LEU A 212 -1.72 -2.57 1.12
N ARG A 213 -2.32 -1.65 0.35
CA ARG A 213 -2.09 -1.49 -1.09
C ARG A 213 -0.59 -1.38 -1.38
N GLU A 214 0.08 -0.50 -0.65
CA GLU A 214 1.51 -0.22 -0.82
C GLU A 214 2.36 -1.47 -0.59
N LYS A 215 2.15 -2.18 0.53
CA LYS A 215 2.89 -3.42 0.82
C LYS A 215 2.61 -4.50 -0.23
N ALA A 216 1.37 -4.65 -0.70
CA ALA A 216 1.06 -5.59 -1.78
C ALA A 216 1.80 -5.23 -3.10
N ALA A 217 1.89 -3.94 -3.44
CA ALA A 217 2.61 -3.48 -4.63
C ALA A 217 4.13 -3.70 -4.51
N ILE A 218 4.74 -3.40 -3.36
CA ILE A 218 6.15 -3.67 -3.07
C ILE A 218 6.45 -5.17 -3.21
N VAL A 219 5.58 -6.02 -2.67
CA VAL A 219 5.70 -7.48 -2.76
C VAL A 219 5.61 -7.92 -4.22
N ARG A 220 4.63 -7.46 -4.99
CA ARG A 220 4.51 -7.76 -6.44
C ARG A 220 5.82 -7.42 -7.17
N ASP A 221 6.40 -6.26 -6.88
CA ASP A 221 7.56 -5.74 -7.60
C ASP A 221 8.90 -6.33 -7.10
N GLY A 222 8.85 -7.21 -6.10
CA GLY A 222 10.01 -7.93 -5.57
C GLY A 222 11.02 -7.03 -4.87
N LEU A 223 10.51 -6.00 -4.20
CA LEU A 223 11.31 -5.06 -3.44
C LEU A 223 11.27 -5.42 -1.95
N ASP A 224 12.32 -5.01 -1.23
CA ASP A 224 12.38 -5.06 0.22
C ASP A 224 11.64 -3.85 0.79
N ASP A 225 10.62 -4.09 1.61
CA ASP A 225 9.77 -3.04 2.15
C ASP A 225 10.51 -2.14 3.16
N HIS A 226 11.57 -2.64 3.79
CA HIS A 226 12.47 -1.86 4.64
C HIS A 226 13.25 -0.84 3.81
N ALA A 227 13.83 -1.27 2.69
CA ALA A 227 14.59 -0.41 1.78
C ALA A 227 13.68 0.66 1.17
N VAL A 228 12.45 0.30 0.76
CA VAL A 228 11.47 1.26 0.27
C VAL A 228 11.08 2.27 1.35
N GLU A 229 10.86 1.83 2.59
CA GLU A 229 10.48 2.74 3.69
C GLU A 229 11.62 3.69 4.08
N LEU A 230 12.87 3.20 4.11
CA LEU A 230 14.06 4.05 4.31
C LEU A 230 14.20 5.08 3.17
N LEU A 231 14.04 4.64 1.92
CA LEU A 231 14.12 5.52 0.76
C LEU A 231 13.05 6.62 0.81
N LYS A 232 11.80 6.24 1.10
CA LYS A 232 10.69 7.19 1.34
C LYS A 232 11.04 8.20 2.43
N PHE A 233 11.59 7.74 3.56
CA PHE A 233 11.99 8.61 4.65
C PHE A 233 13.06 9.62 4.24
N LEU A 234 14.12 9.18 3.54
CA LEU A 234 15.20 10.04 3.08
C LEU A 234 14.71 11.11 2.10
N VAL A 235 13.96 10.70 1.08
CA VAL A 235 13.43 11.58 0.05
C VAL A 235 12.41 12.56 0.64
N PHE A 236 11.53 12.09 1.53
CA PHE A 236 10.57 12.94 2.22
C PHE A 236 11.26 14.05 3.03
N ASN A 237 12.24 13.69 3.86
CA ASN A 237 12.92 14.66 4.73
C ASN A 237 13.73 15.67 3.92
N ARG A 238 14.29 15.27 2.78
CA ARG A 238 14.93 16.18 1.84
C ARG A 238 13.95 17.25 1.35
N PHE A 239 12.81 16.84 0.78
CA PHE A 239 11.87 17.80 0.19
C PHE A 239 11.21 18.70 1.22
N VAL A 240 10.93 18.20 2.43
CA VAL A 240 10.46 19.06 3.52
C VAL A 240 11.55 20.05 3.92
N GLY A 241 12.81 19.62 3.97
CA GLY A 241 13.95 20.47 4.28
C GLY A 241 14.21 21.61 3.29
N GLU A 242 13.98 21.34 2.00
CA GLU A 242 14.11 22.30 0.90
C GLU A 242 12.86 23.17 0.72
N GLY A 243 11.80 22.95 1.50
CA GLY A 243 10.51 23.64 1.36
C GLY A 243 9.69 23.19 0.14
N GLY A 244 10.08 22.10 -0.52
CA GLY A 244 9.38 21.52 -1.67
C GLY A 244 8.15 20.69 -1.29
N LEU A 245 7.98 20.33 -0.02
CA LEU A 245 6.85 19.56 0.49
C LEU A 245 6.41 20.03 1.88
N HIS A 246 5.11 19.98 2.15
CA HIS A 246 4.57 20.27 3.48
C HIS A 246 4.81 19.09 4.44
N SER A 247 5.04 19.38 5.73
CA SER A 247 5.37 18.35 6.73
C SER A 247 4.20 17.38 7.03
N SER A 248 2.97 17.76 6.71
CA SER A 248 1.77 16.88 6.83
C SER A 248 1.63 15.88 5.69
N ALA A 249 2.43 16.00 4.62
CA ALA A 249 2.37 15.05 3.52
C ALA A 249 2.81 13.65 3.97
N VAL A 250 2.30 12.64 3.27
CA VAL A 250 2.63 11.23 3.46
C VAL A 250 3.22 10.71 2.17
N ALA A 251 4.35 10.02 2.27
CA ALA A 251 5.00 9.36 1.15
C ALA A 251 4.45 7.94 0.98
N TYR A 252 4.19 7.53 -0.26
CA TYR A 252 3.79 6.18 -0.64
C TYR A 252 4.62 5.70 -1.83
N TYR A 253 4.89 4.41 -1.88
CA TYR A 253 5.38 3.74 -3.07
C TYR A 253 4.28 3.72 -4.14
N GLY A 254 4.58 4.33 -5.29
CA GLY A 254 3.68 4.39 -6.44
C GLY A 254 3.86 3.16 -7.33
N ALA A 255 5.06 3.00 -7.89
CA ALA A 255 5.41 1.94 -8.84
C ALA A 255 6.93 1.78 -8.99
N ARG A 256 7.34 0.69 -9.65
CA ARG A 256 8.68 0.53 -10.22
C ARG A 256 8.59 0.70 -11.73
N THR A 257 9.44 1.57 -12.29
CA THR A 257 9.53 1.79 -13.73
C THR A 257 10.26 0.65 -14.43
N GLU A 258 10.19 0.58 -15.76
CA GLU A 258 10.86 -0.46 -16.55
C GLU A 258 12.40 -0.42 -16.41
N ASP A 259 12.98 0.78 -16.27
CA ASP A 259 14.42 0.99 -16.00
C ASP A 259 14.79 0.79 -14.53
N GLY A 260 13.82 0.41 -13.69
CA GLY A 260 14.03 0.01 -12.30
C GLY A 260 14.01 1.15 -11.28
N ALA A 261 13.74 2.38 -11.71
CA ALA A 261 13.54 3.51 -10.79
C ALA A 261 12.27 3.31 -9.94
N ILE A 262 12.29 3.89 -8.75
CA ILE A 262 11.22 3.83 -7.76
C ILE A 262 10.43 5.13 -7.81
N VAL A 263 9.14 5.05 -8.12
CA VAL A 263 8.23 6.19 -8.04
C VAL A 263 7.73 6.34 -6.62
N ILE A 264 7.95 7.51 -6.02
CA ILE A 264 7.43 7.88 -4.71
C ILE A 264 6.41 8.99 -4.88
N GLU A 265 5.21 8.76 -4.36
CA GLU A 265 4.11 9.70 -4.37
C GLU A 265 3.95 10.37 -3.00
N PHE A 266 3.61 11.65 -3.00
CA PHE A 266 3.38 12.47 -1.82
C PHE A 266 1.94 12.98 -1.83
N VAL A 267 1.20 12.63 -0.79
CA VAL A 267 -0.21 13.01 -0.62
C VAL A 267 -0.37 13.82 0.67
N GLY A 268 -1.05 14.96 0.63
CA GLY A 268 -1.24 15.83 1.79
C GLY A 268 -2.29 16.92 1.53
N ASP A 269 -2.15 18.07 2.19
CA ASP A 269 -3.10 19.18 2.09
C ASP A 269 -3.02 19.94 0.75
N GLY A 270 -2.01 19.65 -0.08
CA GLY A 270 -1.83 20.22 -1.41
C GLY A 270 -2.07 19.21 -2.53
N GLU A 271 -1.83 19.66 -3.77
CA GLU A 271 -1.87 18.78 -4.95
C GLU A 271 -0.93 17.58 -4.77
N PRO A 272 -1.37 16.36 -5.10
CA PRO A 272 -0.51 15.19 -5.09
C PRO A 272 0.71 15.41 -5.97
N ARG A 273 1.86 14.97 -5.47
CA ARG A 273 3.15 15.13 -6.13
C ARG A 273 3.83 13.78 -6.23
N GLU A 274 4.71 13.62 -7.19
CA GLU A 274 5.55 12.44 -7.31
C GLU A 274 7.00 12.81 -7.61
N THR A 275 7.90 11.87 -7.32
CA THR A 275 9.28 11.89 -7.80
C THR A 275 9.67 10.49 -8.23
N GLU A 276 10.56 10.42 -9.22
CA GLU A 276 11.28 9.20 -9.54
C GLU A 276 12.61 9.17 -8.79
N VAL A 277 12.92 8.03 -8.21
CA VAL A 277 14.15 7.78 -7.48
C VAL A 277 14.94 6.73 -8.24
N PRO A 278 16.14 7.05 -8.75
CA PRO A 278 16.99 6.12 -9.48
C PRO A 278 17.22 4.79 -8.74
N ALA A 279 17.34 3.71 -9.51
CA ALA A 279 17.48 2.35 -9.00
C ALA A 279 18.74 2.16 -8.12
N ASP A 280 19.80 2.91 -8.38
CA ASP A 280 21.04 2.88 -7.61
C ASP A 280 20.86 3.41 -6.18
N LEU A 281 19.97 4.39 -5.98
CA LEU A 281 19.63 4.86 -4.64
C LEU A 281 18.80 3.86 -3.86
N TYR A 282 17.89 3.14 -4.53
CA TYR A 282 17.21 2.01 -3.90
C TYR A 282 18.22 0.93 -3.49
N ALA A 283 19.12 0.55 -4.39
CA ALA A 283 20.17 -0.44 -4.11
C ALA A 283 21.08 0.02 -2.96
N SER A 284 21.43 1.30 -2.90
CA SER A 284 22.22 1.85 -1.81
C SER A 284 21.46 1.86 -0.48
N ALA A 285 20.16 2.14 -0.48
CA ALA A 285 19.33 2.07 0.73
C ALA A 285 19.24 0.62 1.24
N ALA A 286 19.03 -0.35 0.35
CA ALA A 286 19.04 -1.77 0.69
C ALA A 286 20.40 -2.20 1.27
N GLY A 287 21.50 -1.80 0.64
CA GLY A 287 22.86 -2.12 1.10
C GLY A 287 23.20 -1.54 2.49
N GLN A 288 22.62 -0.40 2.87
CA GLN A 288 22.78 0.17 4.22
C GLN A 288 22.03 -0.61 5.31
N LEU A 289 21.01 -1.38 4.92
CA LEU A 289 20.23 -2.22 5.82
C LEU A 289 20.83 -3.61 5.98
N GLU A 290 21.78 -4.01 5.11
CA GLU A 290 22.44 -5.31 5.20
C GLU A 290 23.17 -5.47 6.53
N GLY A 291 22.75 -6.46 7.32
CA GLY A 291 23.32 -6.74 8.63
C GLY A 291 22.93 -5.76 9.73
N LEU A 292 22.07 -4.78 9.45
CA LEU A 292 21.55 -3.86 10.46
C LEU A 292 20.62 -4.60 11.43
N VAL A 293 20.87 -4.47 12.72
CA VAL A 293 20.00 -4.96 13.78
C VAL A 293 19.44 -3.77 14.53
N LEU A 294 18.12 -3.62 14.50
CA LEU A 294 17.42 -2.57 15.22
C LEU A 294 16.84 -3.15 16.51
N GLU A 295 17.46 -2.82 17.63
CA GLU A 295 16.92 -3.13 18.96
C GLU A 295 15.55 -2.44 19.14
N ASP A 296 14.61 -3.06 19.85
CA ASP A 296 13.27 -2.51 20.14
C ASP A 296 12.39 -2.11 18.94
N ALA A 297 12.81 -2.37 17.70
CA ALA A 297 11.98 -2.19 16.53
C ALA A 297 10.95 -3.32 16.43
N ASP A 298 9.69 -2.98 16.14
CA ASP A 298 8.66 -3.97 15.87
C ASP A 298 8.80 -4.49 14.43
N PRO A 299 9.23 -5.74 14.21
CA PRO A 299 9.45 -6.27 12.86
C PRO A 299 8.15 -6.45 12.06
N LEU A 300 6.99 -6.39 12.72
CA LEU A 300 5.69 -6.46 12.05
C LEU A 300 5.20 -5.08 11.59
N CYS A 301 5.83 -3.99 12.01
CA CYS A 301 5.44 -2.63 11.66
C CYS A 301 6.61 -1.87 11.01
N VAL A 302 6.77 -2.07 9.69
CA VAL A 302 7.74 -1.33 8.87
C VAL A 302 7.04 -0.11 8.28
N ASP A 303 7.13 1.01 9.01
CA ASP A 303 6.55 2.31 8.66
C ASP A 303 7.57 3.45 8.82
N ARG A 304 7.10 4.69 8.73
CA ARG A 304 7.95 5.88 8.84
C ARG A 304 8.71 5.96 10.18
N ALA A 305 8.13 5.47 11.28
CA ALA A 305 8.81 5.46 12.57
C ALA A 305 9.93 4.41 12.58
N TRP A 306 9.69 3.24 11.99
CA TRP A 306 10.74 2.25 11.75
C TRP A 306 11.89 2.83 10.91
N ALA A 307 11.59 3.53 9.80
CA ALA A 307 12.63 4.11 8.95
C ALA A 307 13.41 5.25 9.63
N ALA A 308 12.76 6.02 10.50
CA ALA A 308 13.45 7.03 11.31
C ALA A 308 14.47 6.36 12.25
N HIS A 309 14.07 5.27 12.92
CA HIS A 309 14.96 4.51 13.78
C HIS A 309 16.12 3.88 12.99
N ALA A 310 15.83 3.27 11.84
CA ALA A 310 16.84 2.71 10.96
C ALA A 310 17.87 3.77 10.54
N TYR A 311 17.40 4.96 10.13
CA TYR A 311 18.25 6.07 9.75
C TYR A 311 19.15 6.54 10.91
N GLU A 312 18.61 6.64 12.12
CA GLU A 312 19.39 7.00 13.32
C GLU A 312 20.50 5.99 13.60
N ALA A 313 20.19 4.69 13.51
CA ALA A 313 21.16 3.62 13.72
C ALA A 313 22.28 3.60 12.64
N ILE A 314 21.92 3.82 11.37
CA ILE A 314 22.90 3.91 10.26
C ILE A 314 23.80 5.15 10.40
N SER A 315 23.28 6.22 11.02
CA SER A 315 23.99 7.50 11.16
C SER A 315 24.80 7.64 12.46
N ALA A 316 24.77 6.63 13.33
CA ALA A 316 25.47 6.61 14.61
C ALA A 316 26.94 6.21 14.46
#